data_AF-A0A174MKZ1-F1
#
_entry.id   AF-A0A174MKZ1-F1
#
_cell.length_a   1.000
_cell.length_b   1.000
_cell.length_c   1.000
_cell.angle_alpha   90.00
_cell.angle_beta   90.00
_cell.angle_gamma   90.00
#
_symmetry.space_group_name_H-M   'P 1'
#
loop_
_entity.id
_entity.type
_entity.pdbx_description
1 polymer ?
#
loop_
_entity_poly.entity_id
_entity_poly.type
_entity_poly.pdbx_seq_one_letter_code
_entity_poly.pdbx_strand_id
1 'polypeptide(L)'
;MSEAINELVKHLITFFKPTDCDPMTSLIDSMPIITCAEKNKNGKVATEIATKEYCSTKNMYYLGLKLHTLAFRREGTIPFPKMIILSSAEENDLTVLKREAADILIKRKIFADKIYSDFSY
;
A
#
# COMPACT_ATOMS: atom_id res chain seq x y z
N MET A 1 -3.27 13.82 5.06
CA MET A 1 -2.62 13.17 6.22
C MET A 1 -1.66 14.18 6.85
N SER A 2 -1.51 14.22 8.17
CA SER A 2 -0.59 15.16 8.84
C SER A 2 0.86 14.92 8.38
N GLU A 3 1.57 15.97 7.94
CA GLU A 3 2.99 15.89 7.54
C GLU A 3 3.86 15.24 8.62
N ALA A 4 3.52 15.43 9.90
CA ALA A 4 4.24 14.84 11.02
C ALA A 4 4.20 13.29 11.00
N ILE A 5 3.10 12.69 10.56
CA ILE A 5 2.99 11.22 10.44
C ILE A 5 3.90 10.72 9.32
N ASN A 6 3.94 11.42 8.19
CA ASN A 6 4.81 11.06 7.08
C ASN A 6 6.29 11.11 7.48
N GLU A 7 6.71 12.15 8.20
CA GLU A 7 8.09 12.26 8.69
C GLU A 7 8.42 11.19 9.74
N LEU A 8 7.49 10.88 10.65
CA LEU A 8 7.67 9.77 11.59
C LEU A 8 7.86 8.43 10.86
N VAL A 9 7.02 8.12 9.88
CA VAL A 9 7.12 6.87 9.10
C VAL A 9 8.46 6.80 8.36
N LYS A 10 8.89 7.89 7.72
CA LYS A 10 10.20 7.96 7.06
C LYS A 10 11.35 7.72 8.04
N HIS A 11 11.27 8.31 9.23
CA HIS A 11 12.29 8.12 10.27
C HIS A 11 12.35 6.67 10.74
N LEU A 12 11.21 6.05 11.03
CA LEU A 12 11.12 4.66 11.46
C LEU A 12 11.66 3.70 10.38
N ILE A 13 11.25 3.86 9.12
CA ILE A 13 11.73 3.04 8.00
C ILE A 13 13.25 3.16 7.86
N THR A 14 13.79 4.38 7.94
CA THR A 14 15.22 4.62 7.77
C THR A 14 16.03 4.04 8.93
N PHE A 15 15.58 4.27 10.17
CA PHE A 15 16.29 3.87 11.38
C PHE A 15 16.32 2.35 11.56
N PHE A 16 15.22 1.66 11.25
CA PHE A 16 15.10 0.21 11.41
C PHE A 16 15.47 -0.57 10.15
N LYS A 17 16.04 0.07 9.13
CA LYS A 17 16.38 -0.60 7.86
C LYS A 17 17.44 -1.69 8.06
N PRO A 18 17.13 -2.96 7.74
CA PRO A 18 18.09 -4.05 7.78
C PRO A 18 19.18 -3.89 6.70
N THR A 19 20.38 -4.37 6.99
CA THR A 19 21.54 -4.31 6.07
C THR A 19 21.43 -5.25 4.88
N ASP A 20 20.60 -6.29 4.98
CA ASP A 20 20.37 -7.35 3.98
C ASP A 20 19.29 -6.99 2.95
N CYS A 21 18.83 -5.74 2.91
CA CYS A 21 17.88 -5.28 1.90
C CYS A 21 18.56 -5.16 0.51
N ASP A 22 18.00 -5.80 -0.51
CA ASP A 22 18.36 -5.56 -1.91
C ASP A 22 17.61 -4.32 -2.44
N PRO A 23 18.30 -3.20 -2.71
CA PRO A 23 17.66 -1.98 -3.17
C PRO A 23 17.22 -2.02 -4.64
N MET A 24 17.72 -2.98 -5.43
CA MET A 24 17.46 -3.11 -6.86
C MET A 24 16.20 -3.90 -7.16
N THR A 25 15.78 -4.75 -6.23
CA THR A 25 14.55 -5.53 -6.33
C THR A 25 13.51 -4.98 -5.37
N SER A 26 12.37 -4.56 -5.91
CA SER A 26 11.25 -4.04 -5.14
C SER A 26 10.01 -4.89 -5.31
N LEU A 27 9.29 -5.07 -4.21
CA LEU A 27 8.00 -5.75 -4.17
C LEU A 27 6.93 -4.72 -3.85
N ILE A 28 5.78 -4.82 -4.52
CA ILE A 28 4.65 -3.93 -4.32
C ILE A 28 3.42 -4.79 -4.05
N ASP A 29 2.73 -4.44 -2.98
CA ASP A 29 1.48 -5.07 -2.60
C ASP A 29 0.58 -4.08 -1.88
N SER A 30 -0.73 -4.30 -1.96
CA SER A 30 -1.73 -3.55 -1.21
C SER A 30 -2.63 -4.46 -0.39
N MET A 31 -3.09 -3.94 0.74
CA MET A 31 -3.99 -4.66 1.63
C MET A 31 -5.07 -3.75 2.20
N PRO A 32 -6.31 -4.24 2.33
CA PRO A 32 -7.39 -3.44 2.89
C PRO A 32 -7.22 -3.29 4.41
N ILE A 33 -7.32 -2.07 4.91
CA ILE A 33 -7.54 -1.77 6.32
C ILE A 33 -9.05 -1.66 6.52
N ILE A 34 -9.64 -2.67 7.15
CA ILE A 34 -11.08 -2.79 7.34
C ILE A 34 -11.46 -2.18 8.69
N THR A 35 -12.30 -1.16 8.70
CA THR A 35 -12.88 -0.57 9.93
C THR A 35 -14.31 -1.04 10.18
N CYS A 36 -15.04 -1.42 9.12
CA CYS A 36 -16.35 -2.05 9.20
C CYS A 36 -16.54 -3.03 8.03
N ALA A 37 -17.11 -4.20 8.31
CA ALA A 37 -17.17 -5.35 7.39
C ALA A 37 -18.57 -5.67 6.86
N GLU A 38 -19.58 -4.86 7.19
CA GLU A 38 -20.98 -5.16 6.87
C GLU A 38 -21.55 -4.27 5.78
N LYS A 39 -22.24 -4.89 4.81
CA LYS A 39 -22.80 -4.24 3.63
C LYS A 39 -23.79 -3.11 3.96
N ASN A 40 -24.53 -3.22 5.06
CA ASN A 40 -25.65 -2.32 5.40
C ASN A 40 -25.41 -1.49 6.66
N LYS A 41 -24.17 -1.41 7.16
CA LYS A 41 -23.83 -0.59 8.33
C LYS A 41 -23.05 0.65 7.90
N ASN A 42 -23.38 1.78 8.54
CA ASN A 42 -22.56 2.98 8.49
C ASN A 42 -21.43 2.83 9.51
N GLY A 43 -20.18 2.82 9.04
CA GLY A 43 -19.04 2.81 9.95
C GLY A 43 -18.94 4.13 10.72
N LYS A 44 -18.33 4.06 11.90
CA LYS A 44 -18.19 5.20 12.83
C LYS A 44 -16.74 5.62 13.07
N VAL A 45 -15.78 4.92 12.47
CA VAL A 45 -14.34 5.13 12.71
C VAL A 45 -13.75 5.83 11.51
N ALA A 46 -13.04 6.95 11.75
CA ALA A 46 -12.33 7.73 10.75
C ALA A 46 -13.17 8.03 9.49
N THR A 47 -14.44 8.40 9.70
CA THR A 47 -15.44 8.62 8.64
C THR A 47 -15.04 9.69 7.63
N GLU A 48 -14.10 10.55 8.00
CA GLU A 48 -13.51 11.59 7.16
C GLU A 48 -12.55 11.07 6.08
N ILE A 49 -12.05 9.84 6.22
CA ILE A 49 -11.11 9.21 5.27
C ILE A 49 -11.50 7.81 4.83
N ALA A 50 -12.34 7.12 5.61
CA ALA A 50 -12.76 5.75 5.29
C ALA A 50 -13.86 5.74 4.22
N THR A 51 -13.65 4.95 3.18
CA THR A 51 -14.56 4.81 2.03
C THR A 51 -14.97 3.36 1.84
N LYS A 52 -16.03 3.12 1.04
CA LYS A 52 -16.65 1.79 0.95
C LYS A 52 -16.27 1.13 -0.35
N GLU A 53 -15.58 0.00 -0.27
CA GLU A 53 -15.14 -0.76 -1.45
C GLU A 53 -15.54 -2.23 -1.34
N TYR A 54 -15.60 -2.91 -2.48
CA TYR A 54 -15.76 -4.36 -2.53
C TYR A 54 -14.40 -5.06 -2.64
N CYS A 55 -14.06 -5.92 -1.68
CA CYS A 55 -12.90 -6.78 -1.75
C CYS A 55 -13.30 -8.13 -2.36
N SER A 56 -12.96 -8.35 -3.63
CA SER A 56 -13.29 -9.59 -4.36
C SER A 56 -12.65 -10.82 -3.73
N THR A 57 -11.39 -10.74 -3.31
CA THR A 57 -10.66 -11.83 -2.63
C THR A 57 -11.36 -12.29 -1.35
N LYS A 58 -12.01 -11.36 -0.63
CA LYS A 58 -12.75 -11.65 0.61
C LYS A 58 -14.26 -11.76 0.40
N ASN A 59 -14.75 -11.62 -0.83
CA ASN A 59 -16.17 -11.63 -1.20
C ASN A 59 -17.04 -10.74 -0.29
N MET A 60 -16.59 -9.51 0.00
CA MET A 60 -17.26 -8.64 0.97
C MET A 60 -17.14 -7.15 0.63
N TYR A 61 -18.16 -6.38 1.01
CA TYR A 61 -18.05 -4.93 1.11
C TYR A 61 -17.43 -4.56 2.45
N TYR A 62 -16.51 -3.59 2.43
CA TYR A 62 -15.91 -3.06 3.64
C TYR A 62 -15.89 -1.53 3.58
N LEU A 63 -16.00 -0.90 4.75
CA LEU A 63 -15.62 0.49 4.94
C LEU A 63 -14.18 0.49 5.47
N GLY A 64 -13.32 1.33 4.91
CA GLY A 64 -11.93 1.35 5.31
C GLY A 64 -11.02 2.15 4.39
N LEU A 65 -9.76 1.73 4.36
CA LEU A 65 -8.68 2.31 3.56
C LEU A 65 -7.92 1.18 2.85
N LYS A 66 -7.05 1.55 1.91
CA LYS A 66 -6.02 0.64 1.40
C LYS A 66 -4.64 1.08 1.90
N LEU A 67 -3.87 0.12 2.38
CA LEU A 67 -2.45 0.25 2.69
C LEU A 67 -1.66 -0.28 1.51
N HIS A 68 -0.84 0.56 0.88
CA HIS A 68 0.08 0.14 -0.17
C HIS A 68 1.49 0.14 0.39
N THR A 69 2.25 -0.89 0.08
CA THR A 69 3.63 -1.04 0.52
C THR A 69 4.53 -1.20 -0.69
N LEU A 70 5.56 -0.37 -0.75
CA LEU A 70 6.72 -0.58 -1.61
C LEU A 70 7.85 -1.07 -0.71
N ALA A 71 8.29 -2.30 -0.89
CA ALA A 71 9.27 -2.95 -0.03
C ALA A 71 10.51 -3.39 -0.81
N PHE A 72 11.65 -3.43 -0.11
CA PHE A 72 12.88 -4.02 -0.61
C PHE A 72 12.89 -5.53 -0.39
N ARG A 73 13.35 -6.29 -1.39
CA ARG A 73 13.57 -7.73 -1.24
C ARG A 73 14.56 -7.98 -0.11
N ARG A 74 14.25 -8.98 0.72
CA ARG A 74 15.18 -9.59 1.68
C ARG A 74 15.11 -11.09 1.50
N GLU A 75 16.26 -11.72 1.31
CA GLU A 75 16.30 -13.14 0.98
C GLU A 75 15.96 -14.02 2.19
N GLY A 76 15.09 -15.01 2.00
CA GLY A 76 14.68 -15.94 3.07
C GLY A 76 13.84 -15.32 4.18
N THR A 77 13.37 -14.07 4.04
CA THR A 77 12.59 -13.37 5.06
C THR A 77 11.58 -12.39 4.45
N ILE A 78 10.79 -11.75 5.31
CA ILE A 78 9.77 -10.80 4.89
C ILE A 78 10.46 -9.53 4.32
N PRO A 79 10.00 -9.00 3.17
CA PRO A 79 10.48 -7.74 2.60
C PRO A 79 10.40 -6.59 3.59
N PHE A 80 11.36 -5.67 3.53
CA PHE A 80 11.36 -4.50 4.42
C PHE A 80 10.75 -3.28 3.72
N PRO A 81 9.76 -2.59 4.32
CA PRO A 81 9.13 -1.43 3.72
C PRO A 81 10.14 -0.32 3.39
N LYS A 82 10.10 0.20 2.17
CA LYS A 82 10.75 1.46 1.76
C LYS A 82 9.78 2.62 1.90
N MET A 83 8.52 2.40 1.55
CA MET A 83 7.47 3.40 1.56
C MET A 83 6.14 2.74 1.89
N ILE A 84 5.32 3.45 2.67
CA ILE A 84 3.98 3.05 3.05
C ILE A 84 3.04 4.19 2.64
N ILE A 85 1.97 3.85 1.92
CA ILE A 85 0.99 4.82 1.41
C ILE A 85 -0.39 4.37 1.91
N LEU A 86 -1.18 5.32 2.39
CA LEU A 86 -2.60 5.11 2.62
C LEU A 86 -3.40 5.80 1.53
N SER A 87 -4.38 5.11 0.97
CA SER A 87 -5.35 5.67 0.04
C SER A 87 -6.77 5.40 0.49
N SER A 88 -7.72 6.08 -0.16
CA SER A 88 -9.12 5.66 -0.16
C SER A 88 -9.22 4.19 -0.58
N ALA A 89 -10.16 3.44 0.01
CA ALA A 89 -10.43 2.07 -0.36
C ALA A 89 -10.88 1.93 -1.84
N GLU A 90 -11.60 2.94 -2.34
CA GLU A 90 -12.15 2.98 -3.71
C GLU A 90 -11.10 3.33 -4.77
N GLU A 91 -9.92 3.81 -4.37
CA GLU A 91 -8.88 4.23 -5.32
C GLU A 91 -8.19 3.00 -5.95
N ASN A 92 -7.93 3.09 -7.26
CA ASN A 92 -7.23 2.04 -7.99
C ASN A 92 -5.73 2.00 -7.60
N ASP A 93 -5.21 0.79 -7.36
CA ASP A 93 -3.87 0.56 -6.86
C ASP A 93 -2.76 1.08 -7.79
N LEU A 94 -2.92 0.92 -9.12
CA LEU A 94 -1.99 1.45 -10.11
C LEU A 94 -1.98 2.98 -10.14
N THR A 95 -3.14 3.62 -10.02
CA THR A 95 -3.24 5.08 -9.98
C THR A 95 -2.51 5.64 -8.77
N VAL A 96 -2.68 5.04 -7.59
CA VAL A 96 -1.95 5.42 -6.37
C VAL A 96 -0.44 5.24 -6.58
N LEU A 97 -0.02 4.09 -7.12
CA LEU A 97 1.40 3.82 -7.34
C LEU A 97 2.05 4.83 -8.29
N LYS A 98 1.38 5.16 -9.40
CA LYS A 98 1.87 6.14 -10.38
C LYS A 98 2.00 7.54 -9.76
N ARG A 99 1.05 7.95 -8.91
CA ARG A 99 1.10 9.25 -8.23
C ARG A 99 2.23 9.33 -7.20
N GLU A 100 2.39 8.29 -6.38
CA GLU A 100 3.23 8.37 -5.17
C GLU A 100 4.65 7.84 -5.37
N ALA A 101 4.87 6.93 -6.32
CA ALA A 101 6.12 6.17 -6.39
C ALA A 101 6.76 6.08 -7.80
N ALA A 102 6.16 6.65 -8.84
CA ALA A 102 6.68 6.52 -10.21
C ALA A 102 8.16 6.95 -10.32
N ASP A 103 8.52 8.11 -9.75
CA ASP A 103 9.87 8.67 -9.87
C ASP A 103 10.94 7.83 -9.16
N ILE A 104 10.56 7.08 -8.12
CA ILE A 104 11.50 6.31 -7.29
C ILE A 104 11.66 4.85 -7.74
N LEU A 105 10.89 4.44 -8.76
CA LEU A 105 10.84 3.07 -9.28
C LEU A 105 11.71 2.85 -10.53
N ILE A 106 12.40 3.90 -11.00
CA ILE A 106 13.27 3.86 -12.18
C ILE A 106 14.44 2.89 -11.99
N LYS A 107 14.75 2.09 -13.02
CA LYS A 107 15.87 1.11 -13.06
C LYS A 107 15.81 0.04 -11.96
N ARG A 108 14.61 -0.38 -11.55
CA ARG A 108 14.40 -1.46 -10.57
C ARG A 108 13.73 -2.67 -11.21
N LYS A 109 13.98 -3.84 -10.63
CA LYS A 109 13.16 -5.03 -10.87
C LYS A 109 11.96 -4.95 -9.94
N ILE A 110 10.76 -4.89 -10.51
CA ILE A 110 9.52 -4.72 -9.75
C ILE A 110 8.72 -6.01 -9.83
N PHE A 111 8.31 -6.52 -8.67
CA PHE A 111 7.40 -7.65 -8.54
C PHE A 111 6.13 -7.16 -7.86
N ALA A 112 4.98 -7.34 -8.50
CA ALA A 112 3.69 -6.85 -8.02
C ALA A 112 2.56 -7.71 -8.59
N ASP A 113 1.35 -7.56 -8.03
CA ASP A 113 0.15 -8.14 -8.62
C ASP A 113 -0.16 -7.54 -10.00
N LYS A 114 -0.90 -8.29 -10.83
CA LYS A 114 -1.31 -7.93 -12.19
C LYS A 114 -2.03 -6.58 -12.25
N ILE A 115 -2.73 -6.18 -11.19
CA ILE A 115 -3.45 -4.90 -11.10
C ILE A 115 -2.52 -3.68 -11.29
N TYR A 116 -1.22 -3.82 -11.03
CA TYR A 116 -0.22 -2.76 -11.19
C TYR A 116 0.36 -2.68 -12.62
N SER A 117 -0.07 -3.54 -13.54
CA SER A 117 0.32 -3.44 -14.95
C SER A 117 -0.54 -2.43 -15.69
N ASP A 118 0.08 -1.54 -16.47
CA ASP A 118 -0.62 -0.67 -17.43
C ASP A 118 -0.73 -1.26 -18.83
N PHE A 119 -0.14 -2.43 -19.06
CA PHE A 119 -0.35 -3.21 -20.28
C PHE A 119 -1.65 -4.02 -20.20
N SER A 120 -2.35 -4.09 -21.33
CA SER A 120 -3.41 -5.08 -21.53
C SER A 120 -2.78 -6.45 -21.80
N TYR A 121 -3.38 -7.50 -21.25
CA TYR A 121 -2.97 -8.89 -21.43
C TYR A 121 -4.01 -9.64 -22.25
#